data_AF-A0A6I9X2K3-F1
#
_entry.id   AF-A0A6I9X2K3-F1
#
_cell.length_a   1.000
_cell.length_b   1.000
_cell.length_c   1.000
_cell.angle_alpha   90.00
_cell.angle_beta   90.00
_cell.angle_gamma   90.00
#
_symmetry.space_group_name_H-M   'P 1'
#
loop_
_entity.id
_entity.type
_entity.pdbx_description
1 polymer ?
#
loop_
_entity_poly.entity_id
_entity_poly.type
_entity_poly.pdbx_seq_one_letter_code
_entity_poly.pdbx_strand_id
1 'polypeptide(L)'
;FRYWFSRTCRTLLNVTPGVHYSFGEIRSIGGQVLQSSLLSCIDLGLLIVAVLFPRITVSFNVNNSIPPNVDEPPEGQKDNEVEPELTSTPNFVVEVSKDDTKQTLVLDCHYPEDEISHTGEGESDMFSIQEVSFQPGGDSDWQENNYTLNTDSLDWALYDHLMDFLADRGVDNTFADELVNLSTALEHKEYIRFLEDLKHFVKCQ
;
A
#
# COMPACT_ATOMS: atom_id res chain seq x y z
N PHE A 1 -0.78 -5.97 -12.97
CA PHE A 1 -0.23 -5.09 -11.92
C PHE A 1 1.26 -5.36 -11.68
N ARG A 2 1.64 -6.60 -11.34
CA ARG A 2 3.04 -7.05 -11.08
C ARG A 2 4.09 -6.77 -12.19
N TYR A 3 3.70 -6.74 -13.48
CA TYR A 3 4.65 -6.50 -14.60
C TYR A 3 5.01 -5.01 -14.84
N TRP A 4 4.13 -4.06 -14.48
CA TRP A 4 4.40 -2.62 -14.63
C TRP A 4 5.26 -2.07 -13.48
N PHE A 5 5.18 -2.73 -12.33
CA PHE A 5 5.90 -2.46 -11.08
C PHE A 5 7.44 -2.52 -11.21
N SER A 6 7.97 -3.54 -11.91
CA SER A 6 9.42 -3.81 -11.97
C SER A 6 10.23 -2.78 -12.78
N ARG A 7 9.66 -2.18 -13.84
CA ARG A 7 10.41 -1.32 -14.77
C ARG A 7 10.34 0.16 -14.45
N THR A 8 9.19 0.64 -13.98
CA THR A 8 8.95 2.07 -13.78
C THR A 8 9.47 2.57 -12.41
N CYS A 9 9.40 1.73 -11.36
CA CYS A 9 9.89 2.08 -10.00
C CYS A 9 11.41 2.06 -9.83
N ARG A 10 12.10 1.04 -10.35
CA ARG A 10 13.55 0.89 -10.08
C ARG A 10 14.43 1.82 -10.92
N THR A 11 13.96 2.24 -12.09
CA THR A 11 14.69 3.25 -12.89
C THR A 11 14.79 4.59 -12.15
N LEU A 12 13.84 4.96 -11.28
CA LEU A 12 13.90 6.22 -10.53
C LEU A 12 14.69 6.12 -9.22
N LEU A 13 14.70 4.96 -8.56
CA LEU A 13 15.52 4.74 -7.35
C LEU A 13 17.04 4.79 -7.64
N ASN A 14 17.45 4.53 -8.89
CA ASN A 14 18.86 4.58 -9.32
C ASN A 14 19.23 5.83 -10.15
N VAL A 15 18.33 6.81 -10.33
CA VAL A 15 18.63 8.05 -11.06
C VAL A 15 19.23 9.11 -10.14
N THR A 16 20.57 9.10 -10.15
CA THR A 16 21.52 10.23 -10.00
C THR A 16 21.73 10.86 -8.62
N PRO A 17 22.97 10.85 -8.09
CA PRO A 17 23.36 11.81 -7.06
C PRO A 17 23.36 13.21 -7.70
N GLY A 18 22.37 14.04 -7.33
CA GLY A 18 22.35 15.46 -7.70
C GLY A 18 21.09 15.98 -8.40
N VAL A 19 20.02 15.19 -8.57
CA VAL A 19 18.74 15.72 -9.08
C VAL A 19 17.84 16.11 -7.90
N HIS A 20 17.76 17.42 -7.65
CA HIS A 20 16.71 17.99 -6.81
C HIS A 20 15.38 17.87 -7.54
N TYR A 21 14.56 16.90 -7.13
CA TYR A 21 13.14 16.91 -7.47
C TYR A 21 12.46 17.94 -6.56
N SER A 22 11.87 18.98 -7.17
CA SER A 22 11.09 19.97 -6.44
C SER A 22 9.90 19.30 -5.77
N PHE A 23 9.97 19.20 -4.45
CA PHE A 23 8.86 18.85 -3.58
C PHE A 23 7.67 19.76 -3.88
N GLY A 24 6.59 19.21 -4.42
CA GLY A 24 5.26 19.76 -4.18
C GLY A 24 4.94 19.52 -2.71
N GLU A 25 4.80 20.58 -1.93
CA GLU A 25 4.43 20.55 -0.50
C GLU A 25 3.34 19.51 -0.20
N ILE A 26 3.70 18.34 0.35
CA ILE A 26 2.78 17.55 1.17
C ILE A 26 2.78 18.25 2.53
N ARG A 27 1.91 19.26 2.67
CA ARG A 27 1.69 19.93 3.95
C ARG A 27 1.02 18.96 4.91
N SER A 28 1.83 18.47 5.85
CA SER A 28 1.53 18.25 7.27
C SER A 28 0.04 18.16 7.62
N ILE A 29 -0.45 16.92 7.71
CA ILE A 29 -1.63 16.58 8.51
C ILE A 29 -1.10 15.95 9.81
N GLY A 30 -1.58 16.43 10.94
CA GLY A 30 -0.87 16.52 12.22
C GLY A 30 -0.37 15.23 12.88
N GLY A 31 0.77 15.33 13.56
CA GLY A 31 1.27 14.33 14.51
C GLY A 31 2.80 14.19 14.47
N GLN A 32 3.51 14.79 15.42
CA GLN A 32 4.97 14.98 15.45
C GLN A 32 5.83 13.69 15.69
N VAL A 33 5.41 12.51 15.23
CA VAL A 33 6.20 11.27 15.40
C VAL A 33 6.77 10.75 14.07
N LEU A 34 6.20 11.14 12.92
CA LEU A 34 6.63 10.66 11.61
C LEU A 34 7.92 11.32 11.06
N GLN A 35 8.60 12.17 11.84
CA GLN A 35 9.72 12.96 11.34
C GLN A 35 11.09 12.25 11.42
N SER A 36 11.23 11.16 12.19
CA SER A 36 12.54 10.53 12.37
C SER A 36 12.79 9.27 11.53
N SER A 37 11.79 8.71 10.86
CA SER A 37 11.94 7.42 10.17
C SER A 37 11.30 7.33 8.78
N LEU A 38 10.53 8.32 8.33
CA LEU A 38 9.63 8.14 7.16
C LEU A 38 10.13 8.75 5.85
N LEU A 39 10.22 7.85 4.87
CA LEU A 39 9.64 7.95 3.53
C LEU A 39 10.18 9.03 2.58
N SER A 40 11.04 8.61 1.66
CA SER A 40 11.03 9.18 0.30
C SER A 40 9.90 8.51 -0.49
N CYS A 41 8.72 9.15 -0.56
CA CYS A 41 7.67 8.71 -1.46
C CYS A 41 8.04 9.09 -2.90
N ILE A 42 8.16 8.10 -3.79
CA ILE A 42 8.28 8.34 -5.23
C ILE A 42 6.89 8.16 -5.83
N ASP A 43 6.32 9.26 -6.35
CA ASP A 43 5.06 9.27 -7.08
C ASP A 43 5.32 8.84 -8.54
N LEU A 44 4.87 7.63 -8.87
CA LEU A 44 4.94 7.05 -10.21
C LEU A 44 3.56 6.97 -10.85
N GLY A 45 2.77 8.02 -10.64
CA GLY A 45 1.33 8.01 -10.84
C GLY A 45 0.64 7.40 -9.61
N LEU A 46 -0.36 6.55 -9.82
CA LEU A 46 -1.17 6.00 -8.73
C LEU A 46 -0.44 4.96 -7.84
N LEU A 47 0.82 4.65 -8.15
CA LEU A 47 1.67 3.73 -7.38
C LEU A 47 2.57 4.54 -6.45
N ILE A 48 2.42 4.29 -5.15
CA ILE A 48 3.22 4.94 -4.11
C ILE A 48 4.17 3.92 -3.53
N VAL A 49 5.45 4.31 -3.43
CA VAL A 49 6.53 3.50 -2.88
C VAL A 49 7.06 4.16 -1.61
N ALA A 50 6.98 3.43 -0.52
CA ALA A 50 7.43 3.78 0.81
C ALA A 50 8.71 3.01 1.16
N VAL A 51 9.78 3.71 1.58
CA VAL A 51 11.04 3.06 1.99
C VAL A 51 11.25 3.24 3.49
N LEU A 52 11.32 2.12 4.23
CA LEU A 52 11.64 2.07 5.66
C LEU A 52 13.08 1.56 5.86
N PHE A 53 13.71 2.02 6.94
CA PHE A 53 15.08 1.64 7.27
C PHE A 53 15.09 0.43 8.22
N PRO A 54 15.91 -0.62 7.98
CA PRO A 54 16.78 -0.88 6.82
C PRO A 54 16.06 -1.64 5.67
N ARG A 55 16.19 -1.12 4.43
CA ARG A 55 15.80 -1.71 3.12
C ARG A 55 14.49 -2.52 3.08
N ILE A 56 13.44 -1.97 3.67
CA ILE A 56 12.06 -2.43 3.44
C ILE A 56 11.41 -1.46 2.47
N THR A 57 10.78 -1.97 1.44
CA THR A 57 9.99 -1.17 0.50
C THR A 57 8.55 -1.63 0.57
N VAL A 58 7.63 -0.74 0.89
CA VAL A 58 6.19 -1.00 0.80
C VAL A 58 5.64 -0.30 -0.44
N SER A 59 4.82 -0.98 -1.22
CA SER A 59 4.24 -0.43 -2.43
C SER A 59 2.76 -0.72 -2.52
N PHE A 60 1.96 0.29 -2.86
CA PHE A 60 0.51 0.15 -2.96
C PHE A 60 -0.04 1.02 -4.08
N ASN A 61 -1.27 0.72 -4.51
CA ASN A 61 -1.93 1.45 -5.58
C ASN A 61 -3.33 1.89 -5.19
N VAL A 62 -3.64 3.16 -5.46
CA VAL A 62 -4.92 3.74 -5.06
C VAL A 62 -6.06 3.45 -6.05
N ASN A 63 -5.79 2.89 -7.24
CA ASN A 63 -6.88 2.48 -8.15
C ASN A 63 -7.64 1.30 -7.57
N ASN A 64 -8.97 1.34 -7.67
CA ASN A 64 -9.86 0.28 -7.20
C ASN A 64 -9.59 -0.13 -5.74
N SER A 65 -9.17 0.83 -4.92
CA SER A 65 -8.79 0.61 -3.53
C SER A 65 -9.93 0.87 -2.53
N ILE A 66 -11.04 1.45 -3.00
CA ILE A 66 -12.24 1.65 -2.20
C ILE A 66 -13.11 0.38 -2.34
N PRO A 67 -13.34 -0.39 -1.26
CA PRO A 67 -14.19 -1.56 -1.31
C PRO A 67 -15.66 -1.16 -1.56
N PRO A 68 -16.45 -2.01 -2.23
CA PRO A 68 -17.87 -1.75 -2.42
C PRO A 68 -18.59 -1.64 -1.07
N ASN A 69 -19.41 -0.61 -0.89
CA ASN A 69 -20.14 -0.38 0.36
C ASN A 69 -21.19 -1.49 0.55
N VAL A 70 -20.94 -2.42 1.46
CA VAL A 70 -21.82 -3.58 1.73
C VAL A 70 -23.03 -3.22 2.59
N ASP A 71 -23.06 -2.01 3.15
CA ASP A 71 -24.09 -1.54 4.09
C ASP A 71 -25.08 -0.51 3.47
N GLU A 72 -25.16 -0.38 2.14
CA GLU A 72 -26.21 0.45 1.55
C GLU A 72 -27.61 -0.10 1.92
N PRO A 73 -28.41 0.61 2.74
CA PRO A 73 -29.76 0.17 3.02
C PRO A 73 -30.58 0.20 1.71
N PRO A 74 -31.49 -0.77 1.50
CA PRO A 74 -32.33 -0.79 0.30
C PRO A 74 -33.05 0.55 0.16
N GLU A 75 -32.94 1.15 -1.02
CA GLU A 75 -33.43 2.50 -1.38
C GLU A 75 -34.75 2.85 -0.66
N GLY A 76 -34.72 3.76 0.31
CA GLY A 76 -35.96 4.13 1.00
C GLY A 76 -35.92 5.03 2.25
N GLN A 77 -34.76 5.31 2.85
CA GLN A 77 -34.71 6.21 4.02
C GLN A 77 -33.79 7.40 3.77
N LYS A 78 -34.43 8.53 3.43
CA LYS A 78 -33.85 9.86 3.62
C LYS A 78 -33.90 10.17 5.10
N ASP A 79 -32.80 9.99 5.82
CA ASP A 79 -32.55 10.77 7.03
C ASP A 79 -31.05 10.89 7.28
N ASN A 80 -30.59 12.15 7.25
CA ASN A 80 -29.22 12.66 7.38
C ASN A 80 -28.23 12.28 6.26
N GLU A 81 -27.91 13.27 5.43
CA GLU A 81 -26.81 13.30 4.45
C GLU A 81 -25.45 13.17 5.15
N VAL A 82 -25.17 12.01 5.74
CA VAL A 82 -23.80 11.62 6.04
C VAL A 82 -23.31 10.96 4.75
N GLU A 83 -22.53 11.70 3.96
CA GLU A 83 -21.78 11.07 2.86
C GLU A 83 -21.04 9.86 3.44
N PRO A 84 -21.16 8.66 2.84
CA PRO A 84 -20.41 7.51 3.32
C PRO A 84 -18.94 7.88 3.32
N GLU A 85 -18.28 7.70 4.46
CA GLU A 85 -16.84 7.95 4.58
C GLU A 85 -16.12 6.96 3.67
N LEU A 86 -15.66 7.44 2.51
CA LEU A 86 -14.98 6.62 1.52
C LEU A 86 -13.58 6.32 2.04
N THR A 87 -13.38 5.08 2.47
CA THR A 87 -12.10 4.60 2.97
C THR A 87 -11.40 3.79 1.89
N SER A 88 -10.13 4.12 1.62
CA SER A 88 -9.27 3.40 0.67
C SER A 88 -8.41 2.39 1.42
N THR A 89 -8.61 1.10 1.15
CA THR A 89 -7.89 -0.04 1.73
C THR A 89 -7.16 -0.82 0.63
N PRO A 90 -6.08 -0.26 0.05
CA PRO A 90 -5.37 -0.89 -1.05
C PRO A 90 -4.60 -2.13 -0.59
N ASN A 91 -4.50 -3.15 -1.45
CA ASN A 91 -3.47 -4.17 -1.26
C ASN A 91 -2.08 -3.52 -1.33
N PHE A 92 -1.15 -4.02 -0.53
CA PHE A 92 0.21 -3.51 -0.48
C PHE A 92 1.23 -4.65 -0.48
N VAL A 93 2.36 -4.39 -1.12
CA VAL A 93 3.45 -5.35 -1.27
C VAL A 93 4.63 -4.89 -0.43
N VAL A 94 5.11 -5.77 0.44
CA VAL A 94 6.32 -5.55 1.24
C VAL A 94 7.48 -6.30 0.60
N GLU A 95 8.50 -5.56 0.20
CA GLU A 95 9.77 -6.10 -0.27
C GLU A 95 10.84 -5.92 0.81
N VAL A 96 11.47 -7.00 1.24
CA VAL A 96 12.59 -6.98 2.19
C VAL A 96 13.85 -7.50 1.52
N SER A 97 14.82 -6.61 1.31
CA SER A 97 16.12 -6.96 0.73
C SER A 97 17.20 -6.99 1.81
N LYS A 98 18.01 -8.06 1.83
CA LYS A 98 19.22 -8.12 2.68
C LYS A 98 20.46 -7.94 1.80
N ASP A 99 21.41 -7.13 2.26
CA ASP A 99 22.63 -6.75 1.51
C ASP A 99 23.50 -7.95 1.09
N ASP A 100 23.43 -9.04 1.83
CA ASP A 100 24.19 -10.28 1.62
C ASP A 100 23.52 -11.23 0.62
N THR A 101 22.25 -11.00 0.27
CA THR A 101 21.48 -11.86 -0.65
C THR A 101 21.20 -11.15 -1.96
N LYS A 102 21.33 -11.88 -3.08
CA LYS A 102 20.81 -11.42 -4.39
C LYS A 102 19.30 -11.67 -4.52
N GLN A 103 18.59 -11.78 -3.41
CA GLN A 103 17.18 -12.11 -3.35
C GLN A 103 16.46 -11.11 -2.46
N THR A 104 15.20 -10.88 -2.78
CA THR A 104 14.28 -10.05 -2.02
C THR A 104 13.12 -10.93 -1.62
N LEU A 105 12.77 -10.93 -0.33
CA LEU A 105 11.55 -11.56 0.14
C LEU A 105 10.40 -10.61 -0.18
N VAL A 106 9.37 -11.10 -0.85
CA VAL A 106 8.20 -10.32 -1.27
C VAL A 106 6.97 -10.92 -0.61
N LEU A 107 6.23 -10.08 0.12
CA LEU A 107 5.00 -10.44 0.81
C LEU A 107 3.86 -9.58 0.25
N ASP A 108 2.86 -10.21 -0.35
CA ASP A 108 1.65 -9.55 -0.84
C ASP A 108 0.62 -9.54 0.29
N CYS A 109 0.21 -8.34 0.71
CA CYS A 109 -0.63 -8.11 1.87
C CYS A 109 -1.95 -7.45 1.45
N HIS A 110 -3.02 -7.77 2.17
CA HIS A 110 -4.36 -7.24 1.92
C HIS A 110 -5.10 -6.98 3.23
N TYR A 111 -6.09 -6.10 3.16
CA TYR A 111 -7.03 -5.87 4.25
C TYR A 111 -8.18 -6.89 4.10
N PRO A 112 -8.43 -7.75 5.11
CA PRO A 112 -9.52 -8.72 5.04
C PRO A 112 -10.90 -8.03 5.03
N GLU A 113 -11.83 -8.52 4.22
CA GLU A 113 -13.18 -7.95 4.04
C GLU A 113 -14.12 -8.21 5.25
N ASP A 114 -13.82 -9.24 6.06
CA ASP A 114 -14.79 -9.83 7.02
C ASP A 114 -14.59 -9.44 8.51
N GLU A 115 -13.62 -8.58 8.89
CA GLU A 115 -13.25 -8.41 10.31
C GLU A 115 -13.44 -7.02 10.94
N ILE A 116 -14.41 -6.23 10.48
CA ILE A 116 -14.83 -5.03 11.24
C ILE A 116 -15.84 -5.39 12.37
N SER A 117 -16.24 -6.67 12.49
CA SER A 117 -17.26 -7.07 13.47
C SER A 117 -17.10 -8.46 14.09
N HIS A 118 -16.01 -8.75 14.81
CA HIS A 118 -16.04 -9.86 15.78
C HIS A 118 -15.47 -9.46 17.13
N THR A 119 -16.38 -9.28 18.08
CA THR A 119 -16.15 -9.27 19.52
C THR A 119 -15.45 -10.57 19.94
N GLY A 120 -14.14 -10.50 20.17
CA GLY A 120 -13.34 -11.54 20.79
C GLY A 120 -12.04 -10.91 21.26
N GLU A 121 -11.72 -11.06 22.55
CA GLU A 121 -10.51 -10.52 23.17
C GLU A 121 -9.26 -11.19 22.56
N GLY A 122 -8.77 -10.61 21.47
CA GLY A 122 -7.52 -10.89 20.78
C GLY A 122 -7.27 -9.72 19.83
N GLU A 123 -6.02 -9.25 19.72
CA GLU A 123 -5.67 -8.23 18.73
C GLU A 123 -5.87 -8.87 17.34
N SER A 124 -7.01 -8.59 16.69
CA SER A 124 -7.22 -8.96 15.29
C SER A 124 -6.24 -8.15 14.44
N ASP A 125 -5.50 -8.83 13.57
CA ASP A 125 -4.56 -8.18 12.66
C ASP A 125 -5.32 -7.34 11.63
N MET A 126 -4.91 -6.08 11.44
CA MET A 126 -5.56 -5.18 10.49
C MET A 126 -5.35 -5.58 9.03
N PHE A 127 -4.35 -6.41 8.77
CA PHE A 127 -4.00 -6.91 7.44
C PHE A 127 -3.52 -8.35 7.53
N SER A 128 -3.60 -9.05 6.40
CA SER A 128 -3.16 -10.42 6.26
C SER A 128 -2.22 -10.58 5.07
N ILE A 129 -1.23 -11.47 5.21
CA ILE A 129 -0.35 -11.85 4.10
C ILE A 129 -1.11 -12.86 3.24
N GLN A 130 -1.28 -12.56 1.95
CA GLN A 130 -1.94 -13.44 0.97
C GLN A 130 -0.94 -14.37 0.27
N GLU A 131 0.21 -13.84 -0.12
CA GLU A 131 1.23 -14.59 -0.85
C GLU A 131 2.64 -14.21 -0.41
N VAL A 132 3.54 -15.20 -0.43
CA VAL A 132 4.97 -15.02 -0.15
C VAL A 132 5.80 -15.60 -1.29
N SER A 133 6.80 -14.85 -1.76
CA SER A 133 7.73 -15.33 -2.79
C SER A 133 9.13 -14.75 -2.59
N PHE A 134 10.12 -15.38 -3.23
CA PHE A 134 11.43 -14.79 -3.41
C PHE A 134 11.54 -14.22 -4.82
N GLN A 135 12.11 -13.02 -4.93
CA GLN A 135 12.39 -12.36 -6.20
C GLN A 135 13.87 -12.02 -6.33
N PRO A 136 14.42 -11.94 -7.55
CA PRO A 136 15.78 -11.44 -7.74
C PRO A 136 15.94 -10.02 -7.17
N GLY A 137 17.01 -9.80 -6.41
CA GLY A 137 17.37 -8.48 -5.90
C GLY A 137 18.06 -7.60 -6.95
N GLY A 138 18.17 -6.30 -6.66
CA GLY A 138 18.85 -5.32 -7.52
C GLY A 138 18.03 -4.95 -8.78
N ASP A 139 18.70 -4.68 -9.90
CA ASP A 139 18.08 -4.23 -11.16
C ASP A 139 17.56 -5.39 -12.03
N SER A 140 17.38 -6.58 -11.45
CA SER A 140 16.91 -7.75 -12.19
C SER A 140 15.40 -7.67 -12.42
N ASP A 141 14.96 -8.05 -13.62
CA ASP A 141 13.53 -8.12 -13.95
C ASP A 141 12.81 -9.16 -13.07
N TRP A 142 11.56 -8.83 -12.67
CA TRP A 142 10.65 -9.74 -11.97
C TRP A 142 10.53 -11.09 -12.68
N GLN A 143 10.52 -12.17 -11.90
CA GLN A 143 10.40 -13.53 -12.44
C GLN A 143 9.01 -14.09 -12.13
N GLU A 144 8.20 -14.26 -13.19
CA GLU A 144 6.86 -14.84 -13.09
C GLU A 144 6.87 -16.31 -12.69
N ASN A 145 7.94 -17.03 -13.04
CA ASN A 145 8.07 -18.47 -12.80
C ASN A 145 8.64 -18.80 -11.40
N ASN A 146 8.85 -17.80 -10.54
CA ASN A 146 9.28 -18.05 -9.18
C ASN A 146 8.14 -18.66 -8.37
N TYR A 147 8.50 -19.62 -7.53
CA TYR A 147 7.54 -20.23 -6.63
C TYR A 147 6.92 -19.17 -5.72
N THR A 148 5.61 -19.13 -5.72
CA THR A 148 4.80 -18.24 -4.88
C THR A 148 3.92 -19.11 -4.01
N LEU A 149 4.06 -18.91 -2.71
CA LEU A 149 3.34 -19.65 -1.69
C LEU A 149 2.11 -18.85 -1.28
N ASN A 150 0.93 -19.43 -1.48
CA ASN A 150 -0.29 -18.92 -0.86
C ASN A 150 -0.29 -19.31 0.63
N THR A 151 -0.67 -18.36 1.48
CA THR A 151 -0.59 -18.47 2.94
C THR A 151 -1.73 -19.28 3.57
N ASP A 152 -2.84 -19.51 2.87
CA ASP A 152 -3.98 -20.32 3.37
C ASP A 152 -3.58 -21.76 3.70
N SER A 153 -2.51 -22.24 3.06
CA SER A 153 -1.96 -23.59 3.27
C SER A 153 -0.80 -23.64 4.27
N LEU A 154 -0.43 -22.51 4.88
CA LEU A 154 0.66 -22.45 5.84
C LEU A 154 0.26 -22.98 7.22
N ASP A 155 1.23 -23.54 7.92
CA ASP A 155 1.09 -23.80 9.34
C ASP A 155 1.04 -22.46 10.10
N TRP A 156 0.09 -22.34 11.03
CA TRP A 156 -0.19 -21.13 11.78
C TRP A 156 1.07 -20.56 12.48
N ALA A 157 1.96 -21.41 13.02
CA ALA A 157 3.15 -20.93 13.72
C ALA A 157 4.18 -20.31 12.74
N LEU A 158 4.20 -20.76 11.48
CA LEU A 158 5.02 -20.13 10.46
C LEU A 158 4.41 -18.81 9.98
N TYR A 159 3.07 -18.73 9.90
CA TYR A 159 2.37 -17.49 9.60
C TYR A 159 2.63 -16.42 10.66
N ASP A 160 2.51 -16.76 11.95
CA ASP A 160 2.81 -15.86 13.07
C ASP A 160 4.25 -15.32 12.98
N HIS A 161 5.23 -16.17 12.68
CA HIS A 161 6.61 -15.72 12.50
C HIS A 161 6.80 -14.76 11.30
N LEU A 162 5.97 -14.86 10.26
CA LEU A 162 6.01 -13.90 9.14
C LEU A 162 5.42 -12.55 9.55
N MET A 163 4.35 -12.56 10.34
CA MET A 163 3.75 -11.34 10.91
C MET A 163 4.71 -10.66 11.89
N ASP A 164 5.31 -11.40 12.82
CA ASP A 164 6.36 -10.89 13.72
C ASP A 164 7.54 -10.30 12.93
N PHE A 165 7.95 -10.97 11.84
CA PHE A 165 9.04 -10.51 10.99
C PHE A 165 8.75 -9.15 10.31
N LEU A 166 7.49 -8.90 9.94
CA LEU A 166 7.02 -7.62 9.41
C LEU A 166 6.93 -6.55 10.52
N ALA A 167 6.39 -6.91 11.68
CA ALA A 167 6.26 -6.01 12.82
C ALA A 167 7.63 -5.53 13.34
N ASP A 168 8.63 -6.41 13.44
CA ASP A 168 10.03 -6.10 13.77
C ASP A 168 10.66 -5.06 12.81
N ARG A 169 10.06 -4.88 11.64
CA ARG A 169 10.47 -3.96 10.57
C ARG A 169 9.61 -2.71 10.46
N GLY A 170 8.65 -2.54 11.38
CA GLY A 170 7.72 -1.41 11.41
C GLY A 170 6.57 -1.55 10.42
N VAL A 171 6.27 -2.77 9.95
CA VAL A 171 5.05 -3.08 9.20
C VAL A 171 4.12 -3.85 10.14
N ASP A 172 3.42 -3.10 10.99
CA ASP A 172 2.49 -3.60 12.00
C ASP A 172 1.08 -2.99 11.81
N ASN A 173 0.17 -3.21 12.77
CA ASN A 173 -1.19 -2.65 12.71
C ASN A 173 -1.20 -1.12 12.72
N THR A 174 -0.24 -0.47 13.39
CA THR A 174 -0.13 1.00 13.38
C THR A 174 0.22 1.49 11.97
N PHE A 175 1.18 0.83 11.31
CA PHE A 175 1.51 1.10 9.92
C PHE A 175 0.31 0.87 8.98
N ALA A 176 -0.44 -0.20 9.19
CA ALA A 176 -1.60 -0.52 8.37
C ALA A 176 -2.72 0.53 8.48
N ASP A 177 -2.99 1.04 9.69
CA ASP A 177 -3.92 2.15 9.91
C ASP A 177 -3.45 3.46 9.23
N GLU A 178 -2.18 3.80 9.40
CA GLU A 178 -1.59 4.99 8.77
C GLU A 178 -1.61 4.88 7.23
N LEU A 179 -1.42 3.68 6.68
CA LEU A 179 -1.48 3.43 5.25
C LEU A 179 -2.89 3.64 4.67
N VAL A 180 -3.94 3.21 5.39
CA VAL A 180 -5.34 3.47 5.00
C VAL A 180 -5.61 4.98 4.94
N ASN A 181 -5.20 5.70 5.98
CA ASN A 181 -5.35 7.16 6.04
C ASN A 181 -4.61 7.86 4.89
N LEU A 182 -3.37 7.46 4.64
CA LEU A 182 -2.55 7.99 3.53
C LEU A 182 -3.19 7.68 2.16
N SER A 183 -3.61 6.44 1.95
CA SER A 183 -4.22 6.00 0.70
C SER A 183 -5.51 6.74 0.41
N THR A 184 -6.35 6.94 1.44
CA THR A 184 -7.61 7.67 1.33
C THR A 184 -7.39 9.13 0.91
N ALA A 185 -6.41 9.80 1.52
CA ALA A 185 -6.06 11.17 1.13
C ALA A 185 -5.52 11.26 -0.32
N LEU A 186 -4.75 10.26 -0.75
CA LEU A 186 -4.17 10.22 -2.10
C LEU A 186 -5.20 9.85 -3.18
N GLU A 187 -6.10 8.92 -2.89
CA GLU A 187 -7.23 8.57 -3.75
C GLU A 187 -8.07 9.81 -4.00
N HIS A 188 -8.48 10.51 -2.93
CA HIS A 188 -9.33 11.69 -3.04
C HIS A 188 -8.69 12.80 -3.87
N LYS A 189 -7.37 12.99 -3.71
CA LYS A 189 -6.59 13.94 -4.50
C LYS A 189 -6.59 13.58 -5.99
N GLU A 190 -6.33 12.32 -6.34
CA GLU A 190 -6.31 11.87 -7.74
C GLU A 190 -7.72 11.88 -8.37
N TYR A 191 -8.75 11.61 -7.58
CA TYR A 191 -10.14 11.74 -8.01
C TYR A 191 -10.49 13.18 -8.42
N ILE A 192 -10.15 14.18 -7.60
CA ILE A 192 -10.37 15.59 -7.94
C ILE A 192 -9.63 15.95 -9.23
N ARG A 193 -8.37 15.55 -9.35
CA ARG A 193 -7.56 15.80 -10.55
C ARG A 193 -8.19 15.17 -11.80
N PHE A 194 -8.68 13.94 -11.69
CA PHE A 194 -9.39 13.27 -12.77
C PHE A 194 -10.63 14.05 -13.22
N LEU A 195 -11.42 14.60 -12.29
CA LEU A 195 -12.58 15.42 -12.63
C LEU A 195 -12.20 16.73 -13.33
N GLU A 196 -11.09 17.37 -12.93
CA GLU A 196 -10.58 18.57 -13.58
C GLU A 196 -10.16 18.29 -15.04
N ASP A 197 -9.42 17.20 -15.25
CA ASP A 197 -8.99 16.75 -16.56
C ASP A 197 -10.19 16.37 -17.45
N LEU A 198 -11.17 15.65 -16.88
CA LEU A 198 -12.41 15.29 -17.57
C LEU A 198 -13.21 16.54 -17.98
N LYS A 199 -13.34 17.51 -17.08
CA LYS A 199 -13.99 18.80 -17.37
C LYS A 199 -13.28 19.55 -18.49
N HIS A 200 -11.95 19.55 -18.51
CA HIS A 200 -11.19 20.18 -19.59
C HIS A 200 -11.43 19.45 -20.91
N PHE A 201 -11.37 18.13 -20.91
CA PHE A 201 -11.60 17.28 -22.07
C PHE A 201 -12.99 17.53 -22.71
N VAL A 202 -14.05 17.56 -21.89
CA VAL A 202 -15.43 17.78 -22.37
C VAL A 202 -15.67 19.21 -22.87
N LYS A 203 -14.95 20.20 -22.32
CA LYS A 203 -15.07 21.61 -22.74
C LYS A 203 -14.38 21.94 -24.06
N CYS A 204 -13.44 21.11 -24.50
CA CYS A 204 -12.81 21.25 -25.81
C CYS A 204 -13.81 20.81 -26.91
N GLN A 205 -14.68 21.74 -27.32
CA GLN A 205 -15.50 21.69 -28.53
C GLN A 205 -15.22 22.91 -29.41
#